data_AF-A0A258SNR8-F1
#
_entry.id   AF-A0A258SNR8-F1
#
_cell.length_a   1.000
_cell.length_b   1.000
_cell.length_c   1.000
_cell.angle_alpha   90.00
_cell.angle_beta   90.00
_cell.angle_gamma   90.00
#
_symmetry.space_group_name_H-M   'P 1'
#
loop_
_entity.id
_entity.type
_entity.pdbx_description
1 polymer ?
#
loop_
_entity_poly.entity_id
_entity_poly.type
_entity_poly.pdbx_seq_one_letter_code
_entity_poly.pdbx_strand_id
1 'polypeptide(L)'
;DIAISPAQATVGPLLSKIRRGDMAAVHSLRRGAAEVLEIVVHGNFKTSKVVGRRIGDMALPEGATIAAIIRGDEVLIAHHDSLVAADDHLIVFALNKRIIPKVEKLFQVGFGFF
;
A
#
# COMPACT_ATOMS: atom_id res chain seq x y z
N ASP A 1 -5.59 -17.26 -22.51
CA ASP A 1 -4.59 -18.00 -21.72
C ASP A 1 -3.81 -17.03 -20.83
N ILE A 2 -3.73 -17.32 -19.53
CA ILE A 2 -2.88 -16.55 -18.61
C ILE A 2 -1.79 -17.50 -18.14
N ALA A 3 -0.55 -17.22 -18.53
CA ALA A 3 0.62 -17.89 -18.00
C ALA A 3 1.06 -17.15 -16.73
N ILE A 4 1.06 -17.84 -15.59
CA ILE A 4 1.75 -17.39 -14.37
C ILE A 4 3.02 -18.23 -14.27
N SER A 5 4.18 -17.60 -14.38
CA SER A 5 5.47 -18.25 -14.14
C SER A 5 5.75 -18.24 -12.64
N PRO A 6 6.06 -19.38 -11.99
CA PRO A 6 6.40 -19.44 -10.56
C PRO A 6 7.58 -18.55 -10.14
N ALA A 7 8.43 -18.15 -11.09
CA ALA A 7 9.48 -17.14 -10.85
C ALA A 7 8.91 -15.74 -10.54
N GLN A 8 7.65 -15.45 -10.92
CA GLN A 8 6.91 -14.25 -10.53
C GLN A 8 6.13 -14.41 -9.21
N ALA A 9 5.94 -15.64 -8.73
CA ALA A 9 5.27 -15.93 -7.46
C ALA A 9 6.21 -15.80 -6.24
N THR A 10 7.53 -15.68 -6.47
CA THR A 10 8.54 -15.61 -5.40
C THR A 10 9.21 -14.23 -5.37
N VAL A 11 8.42 -13.16 -5.28
CA VAL A 11 8.94 -11.78 -5.02
C VAL A 11 9.03 -11.52 -3.51
N GLY A 12 9.36 -12.55 -2.73
CA GLY A 12 9.62 -12.39 -1.28
C GLY A 12 10.88 -11.57 -0.97
N PRO A 13 12.02 -11.73 -1.69
CA PRO A 13 13.27 -11.09 -1.27
C PRO A 13 13.69 -9.81 -2.03
N LEU A 14 13.01 -9.41 -3.12
CA LEU A 14 13.46 -8.28 -3.97
C LEU A 14 12.88 -6.90 -3.57
N LEU A 15 12.04 -6.84 -2.53
CA LEU A 15 11.36 -5.62 -2.08
C LEU A 15 12.21 -4.75 -1.15
N SER A 16 13.41 -5.20 -0.76
CA SER A 16 14.25 -4.47 0.19
C SER A 16 15.14 -3.42 -0.51
N LYS A 17 14.64 -2.21 -0.80
CA LYS A 17 15.45 -0.95 -0.79
C LYS A 17 14.72 0.28 -1.34
N ILE A 18 14.31 1.17 -0.44
CA ILE A 18 14.91 2.50 -0.18
C ILE A 18 13.86 3.47 0.36
N ARG A 19 14.20 4.04 1.52
CA ARG A 19 13.46 5.03 2.29
C ARG A 19 13.46 6.42 1.66
N ARG A 20 12.26 6.99 1.55
CA ARG A 20 11.88 8.23 2.27
C ARG A 20 10.39 8.13 2.64
N GLY A 21 10.10 7.84 3.91
CA GLY A 21 8.75 7.78 4.49
C GLY A 21 8.14 6.38 4.67
N ASP A 22 8.90 5.30 4.44
CA ASP A 22 8.52 3.88 4.59
C ASP A 22 7.43 3.37 3.60
N MET A 23 7.56 3.74 2.32
CA MET A 23 7.06 2.92 1.21
C MET A 23 8.06 1.78 0.93
N ALA A 24 7.59 0.54 0.93
CA ALA A 24 8.45 -0.64 0.85
C ALA A 24 8.86 -0.99 -0.59
N ALA A 25 8.01 -0.75 -1.61
CA ALA A 25 8.40 -0.94 -3.01
C ALA A 25 7.44 -0.24 -3.99
N VAL A 26 7.95 0.19 -5.15
CA VAL A 26 7.14 0.62 -6.30
C VAL A 26 7.48 -0.25 -7.51
N HIS A 27 6.50 -0.97 -8.04
CA HIS A 27 6.66 -1.80 -9.22
C HIS A 27 5.72 -1.38 -10.33
N SER A 28 6.27 -1.20 -11.54
CA SER A 28 5.49 -0.85 -12.72
C SER A 28 4.91 -2.10 -13.36
N LEU A 29 3.60 -2.15 -13.51
CA LEU A 29 2.89 -3.17 -14.26
C LEU A 29 2.56 -2.67 -15.65
N ARG A 30 2.60 -3.58 -16.65
CA ARG A 30 2.24 -3.30 -18.05
C ARG A 30 2.90 -2.02 -18.62
N ARG A 31 4.23 -1.92 -18.52
CA ARG A 31 5.02 -0.81 -19.09
C ARG A 31 4.60 0.59 -18.60
N GLY A 32 4.24 0.76 -17.33
CA GLY A 32 3.90 2.08 -16.77
C GLY A 32 2.42 2.47 -16.80
N ALA A 33 1.56 1.58 -17.29
CA ALA A 33 0.11 1.80 -17.31
C ALA A 33 -0.56 1.59 -15.93
N ALA A 34 0.15 0.98 -14.98
CA ALA A 34 -0.22 0.92 -13.57
C ALA A 34 1.04 0.73 -12.73
N GLU A 35 1.01 1.21 -11.51
CA GLU A 35 2.07 1.06 -10.52
C GLU A 35 1.49 0.34 -9.31
N VAL A 36 2.28 -0.52 -8.68
CA VAL A 36 1.96 -1.18 -7.42
C VAL A 36 2.87 -0.60 -6.36
N LEU A 37 2.28 -0.21 -5.24
CA LEU A 37 2.97 0.31 -4.08
C LEU A 37 2.72 -0.61 -2.89
N GLU A 38 3.77 -0.93 -2.15
CA GLU A 38 3.64 -1.47 -0.80
C GLU A 38 3.85 -0.33 0.20
N ILE A 39 2.87 -0.10 1.07
CA ILE A 39 2.88 0.99 2.04
C ILE A 39 2.72 0.43 3.44
N VAL A 40 3.65 0.77 4.33
CA VAL A 40 3.56 0.42 5.75
C VAL A 40 2.71 1.47 6.46
N VAL A 41 1.70 1.02 7.21
CA VAL A 41 0.83 1.90 7.97
C VAL A 41 1.48 2.26 9.30
N HIS A 42 1.89 3.51 9.44
CA HIS A 42 2.45 4.01 10.70
C HIS A 42 1.43 4.75 11.54
N GLY A 43 1.75 4.88 12.83
CA GLY A 43 1.00 5.69 13.77
C GLY A 43 -0.03 4.91 14.57
N ASN A 44 -0.90 5.67 15.22
CA ASN A 44 -2.08 5.17 15.89
C ASN A 44 -3.29 5.98 15.43
N PHE A 45 -4.48 5.68 15.96
CA PHE A 45 -5.72 6.37 15.61
C PHE A 45 -5.67 7.91 15.74
N LYS A 46 -4.79 8.46 16.59
CA LYS A 46 -4.64 9.92 16.79
C LYS A 46 -3.63 10.56 15.84
N THR A 47 -2.61 9.82 15.40
CA THR A 47 -1.48 10.36 14.63
C THR A 47 -1.50 9.96 13.15
N SER A 48 -2.34 9.00 12.80
CA SER A 48 -2.52 8.47 11.45
C SER A 48 -3.92 8.77 10.92
N LYS A 49 -4.03 9.08 9.63
CA LYS A 49 -5.33 9.29 8.97
C LYS A 49 -6.04 7.98 8.63
N VAL A 50 -5.32 6.86 8.68
CA VAL A 50 -5.79 5.57 8.14
C VAL A 50 -5.93 4.49 9.20
N VAL A 51 -5.16 4.55 10.29
CA VAL A 51 -5.25 3.55 11.37
C VAL A 51 -6.63 3.57 12.00
N GLY A 52 -7.26 2.39 12.11
CA GLY A 52 -8.60 2.20 12.64
C GLY A 52 -9.72 2.66 11.70
N ARG A 53 -9.42 2.92 10.42
CA ARG A 53 -10.43 3.25 9.40
C ARG A 53 -10.72 2.03 8.53
N ARG A 54 -11.95 1.93 8.06
CA ARG A 54 -12.29 0.99 6.99
C ARG A 54 -11.82 1.55 5.65
N ILE A 55 -11.40 0.68 4.74
CA ILE A 55 -10.91 1.10 3.41
C ILE A 55 -11.92 2.00 2.68
N GLY A 56 -13.21 1.68 2.76
CA GLY A 56 -14.29 2.44 2.11
C GLY A 56 -14.49 3.85 2.69
N ASP A 57 -14.04 4.10 3.92
CA ASP A 57 -14.13 5.41 4.57
C ASP A 57 -12.89 6.29 4.30
N MET A 58 -11.86 5.74 3.65
CA MET A 58 -10.62 6.44 3.37
C MET A 58 -10.75 7.27 2.10
N ALA A 59 -10.24 8.51 2.14
CA ALA A 59 -10.15 9.39 0.98
C ALA A 59 -8.99 8.99 0.05
N LEU A 60 -9.06 7.78 -0.51
CA LEU A 60 -8.10 7.31 -1.50
C LEU A 60 -8.15 8.21 -2.74
N PRO A 61 -6.99 8.60 -3.31
CA PRO A 61 -6.95 9.35 -4.55
C PRO A 61 -7.65 8.58 -5.68
N GLU A 62 -8.35 9.30 -6.56
CA GLU A 62 -8.92 8.71 -7.76
C GLU A 62 -7.82 7.99 -8.58
N GLY A 63 -8.11 6.77 -9.01
CA GLY A 63 -7.14 5.91 -9.67
C GLY A 63 -6.16 5.22 -8.72
N ALA A 64 -6.39 5.24 -7.40
CA ALA A 64 -5.74 4.38 -6.43
C ALA A 64 -6.73 3.36 -5.83
N THR A 65 -6.26 2.15 -5.55
CA THR A 65 -7.07 1.09 -4.93
C THR A 65 -6.20 0.21 -4.06
N ILE A 66 -6.65 -0.07 -2.83
CA ILE A 66 -6.01 -1.06 -1.96
C ILE A 66 -6.52 -2.44 -2.37
N ALA A 67 -5.61 -3.35 -2.70
CA ALA A 67 -5.96 -4.70 -3.15
C ALA A 67 -5.77 -5.77 -2.08
N ALA A 68 -4.80 -5.59 -1.20
CA ALA A 68 -4.55 -6.51 -0.11
C ALA A 68 -3.97 -5.80 1.12
N ILE A 69 -4.17 -6.43 2.27
CA ILE A 69 -3.52 -6.11 3.54
C ILE A 69 -2.65 -7.31 3.90
N ILE A 70 -1.37 -7.09 4.12
CA ILE A 70 -0.48 -8.08 4.73
C ILE A 70 -0.34 -7.71 6.21
N ARG A 71 -0.71 -8.64 7.09
CA ARG A 71 -0.67 -8.44 8.55
C ARG A 71 0.05 -9.60 9.20
N GLY A 72 1.27 -9.36 9.66
CA GLY A 72 2.17 -10.45 10.04
C GLY A 72 2.41 -11.37 8.85
N ASP A 73 2.08 -12.66 9.00
CA ASP A 73 2.25 -13.68 7.97
C ASP A 73 0.97 -13.92 7.12
N GLU A 74 -0.10 -13.18 7.40
CA GLU A 74 -1.39 -13.35 6.71
C GLU A 74 -1.58 -12.34 5.58
N VAL A 75 -2.13 -12.82 4.46
CA VAL A 75 -2.57 -11.97 3.34
C VAL A 75 -4.09 -11.93 3.32
N LEU A 76 -4.66 -10.75 3.52
CA LEU A 76 -6.08 -10.48 3.51
C LEU A 76 -6.46 -9.76 2.21
N ILE A 77 -7.46 -10.27 1.50
CA ILE A 77 -8.02 -9.56 0.35
C ILE A 77 -8.75 -8.31 0.84
N ALA A 78 -8.41 -7.15 0.27
CA ALA A 78 -8.97 -5.89 0.70
C ALA A 78 -10.42 -5.74 0.22
N HIS A 79 -11.30 -5.44 1.17
CA HIS A 79 -12.69 -5.08 0.94
C HIS A 79 -12.99 -3.71 1.54
N HIS A 80 -14.08 -3.09 1.09
CA HIS A 80 -14.52 -1.77 1.57
C HIS A 80 -14.68 -1.70 3.10
N ASP A 81 -15.02 -2.80 3.74
CA ASP A 81 -15.22 -2.91 5.18
C ASP A 81 -13.96 -3.38 5.95
N SER A 82 -12.88 -3.73 5.26
CA SER A 82 -11.63 -4.16 5.89
C SER A 82 -11.05 -3.03 6.75
N LEU A 83 -10.73 -3.34 8.00
CA LEU A 83 -10.18 -2.39 8.96
C LEU A 83 -8.66 -2.36 8.90
N VAL A 84 -8.10 -1.18 8.66
CA VAL A 84 -6.65 -0.94 8.63
C VAL A 84 -6.13 -0.80 10.06
N ALA A 85 -5.06 -1.52 10.37
CA ALA A 85 -4.34 -1.47 11.64
C ALA A 85 -2.96 -0.81 11.47
N ALA A 86 -2.34 -0.46 12.60
CA ALA A 86 -0.93 -0.08 12.59
C ALA A 86 -0.08 -1.28 12.17
N ASP A 87 1.03 -1.00 11.49
CA ASP A 87 1.99 -1.96 10.93
C ASP A 87 1.40 -2.89 9.85
N ASP A 88 0.18 -2.62 9.37
CA ASP A 88 -0.32 -3.25 8.15
C ASP A 88 0.54 -2.84 6.95
N HIS A 89 0.84 -3.80 6.09
CA HIS A 89 1.45 -3.57 4.79
C HIS A 89 0.36 -3.59 3.72
N LEU A 90 0.02 -2.42 3.20
CA LEU A 90 -1.03 -2.28 2.19
C LEU A 90 -0.45 -2.37 0.80
N ILE A 91 -1.04 -3.25 -0.02
CA ILE A 91 -0.74 -3.33 -1.45
C ILE A 91 -1.71 -2.42 -2.19
N VAL A 92 -1.19 -1.36 -2.79
CA VAL A 92 -1.95 -0.30 -3.46
C VAL A 92 -1.64 -0.30 -4.95
N PHE A 93 -2.67 -0.39 -5.78
CA PHE A 93 -2.55 -0.11 -7.21
C PHE A 93 -2.80 1.37 -7.46
N ALA A 94 -1.94 2.01 -8.24
CA ALA A 94 -2.12 3.35 -8.78
C ALA A 94 -2.13 3.29 -10.30
N LEU A 95 -3.08 3.95 -10.96
CA LEU A 95 -3.19 3.95 -12.43
C LEU A 95 -1.98 4.58 -13.13
N ASN A 96 -1.22 5.45 -12.46
CA ASN A 96 0.01 6.01 -13.00
C ASN A 96 0.85 6.67 -11.89
N LYS A 97 2.11 6.98 -12.22
CA LYS A 97 3.08 7.59 -11.30
C LYS A 97 2.67 8.97 -10.76
N ARG A 98 1.79 9.72 -11.44
CA ARG A 98 1.39 11.07 -11.01
C ARG A 98 0.52 11.05 -9.75
N ILE A 99 -0.13 9.91 -9.46
CA ILE A 99 -1.04 9.76 -8.32
C ILE A 99 -0.26 9.39 -7.05
N ILE A 100 0.92 8.77 -7.18
CA ILE A 100 1.74 8.28 -6.06
C ILE A 100 1.95 9.31 -4.95
N PRO A 101 2.34 10.58 -5.22
CA PRO A 101 2.53 11.56 -4.15
C PRO A 101 1.26 11.88 -3.34
N LYS A 102 0.07 11.74 -3.96
CA LYS A 102 -1.22 11.90 -3.25
C LYS A 102 -1.50 10.70 -2.34
N VAL A 103 -1.14 9.50 -2.79
CA VAL A 103 -1.23 8.28 -1.98
C VAL A 103 -0.30 8.41 -0.78
N GLU A 104 0.98 8.75 -0.97
CA GLU A 104 1.94 8.97 0.11
C GLU A 104 1.40 9.94 1.18
N LYS A 105 0.84 11.08 0.76
CA LYS A 105 0.29 12.10 1.66
C LYS A 105 -0.87 11.60 2.53
N LEU A 106 -1.61 10.59 2.08
CA LEU A 106 -2.68 9.97 2.85
C LEU A 106 -2.11 9.14 4.01
N PHE A 107 -0.98 8.47 3.79
CA PHE A 107 -0.35 7.55 4.75
C PHE A 107 0.72 8.22 5.64
N GLN A 108 1.06 9.48 5.38
CA GLN A 108 1.92 10.27 6.26
C GLN A 108 1.29 10.47 7.66
N VAL A 109 2.10 10.26 8.68
CA VAL A 109 1.78 10.60 10.09
C VAL A 109 2.06 12.08 10.38
N GLY A 110 1.41 12.63 11.42
CA GLY A 110 1.62 14.01 11.87
C GLY A 110 3.04 14.31 12.36
N PHE A 111 3.41 15.60 12.42
CA PHE A 111 4.69 16.07 12.97
C PHE A 111 4.87 15.58 14.43
N GLY A 112 6.03 14.99 14.73
CA GLY A 112 6.39 14.51 16.07
C GLY A 112 6.39 12.98 16.25
N PHE A 113 6.33 12.19 15.17
CA PHE A 113 6.46 10.74 15.22
C PHE A 113 7.94 10.32 15.17
N PHE A 114 8.62 10.36 16.32
CA PHE A 114 9.90 9.71 16.62
C PHE A 114 9.92 9.24 18.07
#